data_AF-T2JST4-F1
#
_entry.id   AF-T2JST4-F1
#
_cell.length_a   1.000
_cell.length_b   1.000
_cell.length_c   1.000
_cell.angle_alpha   90.00
_cell.angle_beta   90.00
_cell.angle_gamma   90.00
#
_symmetry.space_group_name_H-M   'P 1'
#
loop_
_entity.id
_entity.type
_entity.pdbx_description
1 polymer ?
#
loop_
_entity_poly.entity_id
_entity_poly.type
_entity_poly.pdbx_seq_one_letter_code
_entity_poly.pdbx_strand_id
1 'polypeptide(L)'
;MQALFENPFFLIIIALVCLSLFYLFDGGSSKKRRLTVADWAKRQALVASTKKGIQQLRKKSLSKVCLWIGDYKLPDKKNRWLQRLQLLKLQLGWKPLTFLIPSCNPLIEVMGKSGSGKTYSVINPLVMSAIEQGHPILLYEAKADSQGKGGQMDFLITYAKKHGYEVNILAPGRPYSCTINPLDFMKDYQDATMAKIIGDTLHANLGGKNDKKDGFFGPAGARLVRACLQFAKAQQQEHGVADLAMAFAVLSLSDLPKRLLEAKKQSKFPFWSQVPFEQLMSVADAAPTSGGILGGAMDLLESLLEPNLLKSYVGQTNTPLMLGKKTDVGYANRY
;
A
#
# COMPACT_ATOMS: atom_id res chain seq x y z
N MET A 1 -63.58 -19.38 26.78
CA MET A 1 -62.27 -19.56 26.12
C MET A 1 -61.88 -21.01 25.91
N GLN A 2 -62.22 -21.96 26.80
CA GLN A 2 -61.93 -23.40 26.58
C GLN A 2 -62.56 -23.99 25.31
N ALA A 3 -63.82 -23.67 25.00
CA ALA A 3 -64.50 -24.19 23.80
C ALA A 3 -63.89 -23.77 22.45
N LEU A 4 -63.09 -22.69 22.41
CA LEU A 4 -62.40 -22.26 21.19
C LEU A 4 -61.17 -23.13 20.90
N PHE A 5 -60.47 -23.62 21.95
CA PHE A 5 -59.30 -24.48 21.82
C PHE A 5 -59.64 -25.96 21.59
N GLU A 6 -60.90 -26.36 21.79
CA GLU A 6 -61.40 -27.71 21.48
C GLU A 6 -61.93 -27.83 20.04
N ASN A 7 -62.08 -26.72 19.33
CA ASN A 7 -62.57 -26.73 17.95
C ASN A 7 -61.42 -27.06 16.98
N PRO A 8 -61.47 -28.21 16.27
CA PRO A 8 -60.38 -28.66 15.40
C PRO A 8 -60.15 -27.70 14.22
N PHE A 9 -61.18 -27.01 13.73
CA PHE A 9 -61.03 -26.02 12.65
C PHE A 9 -60.29 -24.78 13.11
N PHE A 10 -60.52 -24.33 14.34
CA PHE A 10 -59.81 -23.18 14.91
C PHE A 10 -58.34 -23.46 15.13
N LEU A 11 -58.00 -24.67 15.59
CA LEU A 11 -56.61 -25.13 15.72
C LEU A 11 -55.90 -25.22 14.37
N ILE A 12 -56.58 -25.68 13.31
CA ILE A 12 -56.03 -25.72 11.95
C ILE A 12 -55.74 -24.32 11.43
N ILE A 13 -56.64 -23.36 11.66
CA ILE A 13 -56.44 -21.95 11.23
C ILE A 13 -55.24 -21.35 11.97
N ILE A 14 -55.13 -21.56 13.29
CA ILE A 14 -53.96 -21.10 14.06
C ILE A 14 -52.68 -21.75 13.55
N ALA A 15 -52.70 -23.06 13.26
CA ALA A 15 -51.55 -23.76 12.72
C ALA A 15 -51.13 -23.18 11.36
N LEU A 16 -52.08 -22.89 10.46
CA LEU A 16 -51.81 -22.28 9.15
C LEU A 16 -51.28 -20.84 9.27
N VAL A 17 -51.81 -20.05 10.21
CA VAL A 17 -51.30 -18.69 10.51
C VAL A 17 -49.88 -18.78 11.08
N CYS A 18 -49.61 -19.69 12.01
CA CYS A 18 -48.27 -19.92 12.54
C CYS A 18 -47.31 -20.42 11.47
N LEU A 19 -47.74 -21.31 10.57
CA LEU A 19 -46.92 -21.83 9.47
C LEU A 19 -46.63 -20.75 8.42
N SER A 20 -47.61 -19.91 8.09
CA SER A 20 -47.41 -18.77 7.18
C SER A 20 -46.50 -17.70 7.79
N LEU A 21 -46.63 -17.41 9.09
CA LEU A 21 -45.69 -16.56 9.81
C LEU A 21 -44.30 -17.20 9.84
N PHE A 22 -44.19 -18.51 10.05
CA PHE A 22 -42.92 -19.21 9.94
C PHE A 22 -42.33 -19.09 8.54
N TYR A 23 -43.10 -19.23 7.46
CA TYR A 23 -42.61 -19.01 6.10
C TYR A 23 -42.24 -17.56 5.78
N LEU A 24 -42.88 -16.57 6.43
CA LEU A 24 -42.56 -15.15 6.28
C LEU A 24 -41.34 -14.73 7.11
N PHE A 25 -41.09 -15.39 8.24
CA PHE A 25 -39.98 -15.10 9.16
C PHE A 25 -38.77 -16.03 8.96
N ASP A 26 -38.96 -17.23 8.44
CA ASP A 26 -37.91 -18.12 8.00
C ASP A 26 -37.40 -17.58 6.67
N GLY A 27 -36.49 -16.62 6.80
CA GLY A 27 -35.72 -15.99 5.73
C GLY A 27 -34.79 -16.97 5.02
N GLY A 28 -35.32 -18.12 4.62
CA GLY A 28 -34.71 -19.18 3.84
C GLY A 28 -34.47 -18.78 2.38
N SER A 29 -34.02 -17.55 2.13
CA SER A 29 -33.13 -17.34 1.00
C SER A 29 -31.73 -17.60 1.53
N SER A 30 -31.16 -18.77 1.23
CA SER A 30 -29.72 -18.95 1.24
C SER A 30 -29.14 -18.05 0.16
N LYS A 31 -29.11 -16.74 0.42
CA LYS A 31 -28.34 -15.80 -0.40
C LYS A 31 -26.91 -16.30 -0.29
N LYS A 32 -26.46 -17.03 -1.32
CA LYS A 32 -25.05 -17.32 -1.57
C LYS A 32 -24.31 -16.07 -1.15
N ARG A 33 -23.40 -16.18 -0.15
CA ARG A 33 -22.58 -15.06 0.28
C ARG A 33 -21.79 -14.61 -0.94
N ARG A 34 -22.33 -13.64 -1.68
CA ARG A 34 -21.65 -13.04 -2.82
C ARG A 34 -20.49 -12.28 -2.21
N LEU A 35 -19.28 -12.76 -2.46
CA LEU A 35 -18.04 -12.14 -2.01
C LEU A 35 -17.92 -10.70 -2.57
N THR A 36 -18.54 -10.47 -3.74
CA THR A 36 -18.58 -9.16 -4.39
C THR A 36 -19.98 -8.90 -4.94
N VAL A 37 -20.55 -7.74 -4.60
CA VAL A 37 -21.81 -7.23 -5.16
C VAL A 37 -21.51 -5.84 -5.71
N ALA A 38 -21.63 -5.69 -7.03
CA ALA A 38 -21.61 -4.38 -7.68
C ALA A 38 -23.06 -4.00 -8.00
N ASP A 39 -23.45 -2.78 -7.64
CA ASP A 39 -24.77 -2.24 -7.91
C ASP A 39 -24.63 -0.81 -8.42
N TRP A 40 -25.55 -0.43 -9.30
CA TRP A 40 -25.68 0.97 -9.71
C TRP A 40 -25.98 1.84 -8.49
N ALA A 41 -25.46 3.06 -8.48
CA ALA A 41 -25.73 4.06 -7.44
C ALA A 41 -27.18 4.60 -7.52
N LYS A 42 -28.16 3.72 -7.31
CA LYS A 42 -29.57 4.06 -7.20
C LYS A 42 -29.83 4.86 -5.92
N ARG A 43 -30.99 5.52 -5.82
CA ARG A 43 -31.38 6.34 -4.65
C ARG A 43 -31.20 5.60 -3.31
N GLN A 44 -31.61 4.33 -3.26
CA GLN A 44 -31.46 3.50 -2.05
C GLN A 44 -29.98 3.31 -1.65
N ALA A 45 -29.09 3.08 -2.63
CA ALA A 45 -27.66 2.97 -2.39
C ALA A 45 -27.05 4.29 -1.89
N LEU A 46 -27.50 5.44 -2.42
CA LEU A 46 -27.08 6.77 -1.96
C LEU A 46 -27.53 7.06 -0.51
N VAL A 47 -28.76 6.71 -0.15
CA VAL A 47 -29.27 6.87 1.22
C VAL A 47 -28.52 5.95 2.19
N ALA A 48 -28.32 4.68 1.80
CA ALA A 48 -27.60 3.70 2.63
C ALA A 48 -26.13 4.10 2.83
N SER A 49 -25.44 4.51 1.76
CA SER A 49 -24.05 4.98 1.83
C SER A 49 -23.93 6.24 2.67
N THR A 50 -24.84 7.21 2.52
CA THR A 50 -24.87 8.43 3.35
C THR A 50 -25.06 8.10 4.83
N LYS A 51 -26.04 7.24 5.16
CA LYS A 51 -26.28 6.81 6.56
C LYS A 51 -25.04 6.14 7.16
N LYS A 52 -24.42 5.23 6.42
CA LYS A 52 -23.21 4.52 6.85
C LYS A 52 -22.01 5.45 6.98
N GLY A 53 -21.84 6.39 6.04
CA GLY A 53 -20.77 7.38 6.05
C GLY A 53 -20.85 8.28 7.28
N ILE A 54 -22.02 8.81 7.60
CA ILE A 54 -22.22 9.62 8.81
C ILE A 54 -21.87 8.83 10.08
N GLN A 55 -22.23 7.55 10.13
CA GLN A 55 -21.89 6.68 11.26
C GLN A 55 -20.38 6.50 11.40
N GLN A 56 -19.67 6.27 10.29
CA GLN A 56 -18.21 6.10 10.27
C GLN A 56 -17.47 7.38 10.61
N LEU A 57 -17.90 8.53 10.09
CA LEU A 57 -17.32 9.84 10.41
C LEU A 57 -17.48 10.21 11.89
N ARG A 58 -18.60 9.81 12.52
CA ARG A 58 -18.80 10.00 13.97
C ARG A 58 -17.94 9.09 14.83
N LYS A 59 -17.73 7.84 14.39
CA LYS A 59 -16.92 6.84 15.09
C LYS A 59 -15.66 6.56 14.29
N LYS A 60 -14.73 7.53 14.30
CA LYS A 60 -13.44 7.42 13.61
C LYS A 60 -12.75 6.10 13.99
N SER A 61 -12.42 5.30 12.98
CA SER A 61 -11.76 4.00 13.15
C SER A 61 -10.93 3.70 11.90
N LEU A 62 -9.76 3.09 12.10
CA LEU A 62 -8.87 2.69 11.00
C LEU A 62 -9.48 1.61 10.11
N SER A 63 -10.38 0.77 10.64
CA SER A 63 -11.03 -0.32 9.89
C SER A 63 -12.30 0.10 9.16
N LYS A 64 -12.77 1.34 9.39
CA LYS A 64 -14.04 1.85 8.86
C LYS A 64 -13.88 3.30 8.43
N VAL A 65 -13.12 3.50 7.35
CA VAL A 65 -12.86 4.82 6.78
C VAL A 65 -14.02 5.25 5.90
N CYS A 66 -14.44 6.51 6.04
CA CYS A 66 -15.35 7.18 5.12
C CYS A 66 -14.65 8.43 4.58
N LEU A 67 -14.68 8.59 3.27
CA LEU A 67 -14.22 9.79 2.57
C LEU A 67 -15.42 10.48 1.91
N TRP A 68 -15.23 11.69 1.38
CA TRP A 68 -16.28 12.42 0.68
C TRP A 68 -15.80 13.16 -0.55
N ILE A 69 -16.72 13.44 -1.45
CA ILE A 69 -16.55 14.33 -2.61
C ILE A 69 -17.47 15.54 -2.43
N GLY A 70 -16.91 16.74 -2.52
CA GLY A 70 -17.58 18.01 -2.21
C GLY A 70 -17.17 18.55 -0.83
N ASP A 71 -17.85 19.60 -0.36
CA ASP A 71 -17.67 20.10 1.00
C ASP A 71 -18.58 19.30 1.96
N TYR A 72 -18.03 18.76 3.04
CA TYR A 72 -18.81 18.04 4.03
C TYR A 72 -18.48 18.47 5.45
N LYS A 73 -19.48 19.06 6.12
CA LYS A 73 -19.44 19.30 7.56
C LYS A 73 -20.35 18.32 8.26
N LEU A 74 -19.76 17.49 9.13
CA LEU A 74 -20.51 16.53 9.92
C LEU A 74 -21.54 17.27 10.80
N PRO A 75 -22.85 16.99 10.66
CA PRO A 75 -23.86 17.65 11.47
C PRO A 75 -23.65 17.34 12.96
N ASP A 76 -23.72 18.39 13.79
CA ASP A 76 -23.63 18.26 15.25
C ASP A 76 -24.64 17.22 15.76
N LYS A 77 -24.22 16.43 16.76
CA LYS A 77 -25.07 15.44 17.43
C LYS A 77 -26.35 16.06 17.98
N LYS A 78 -26.34 17.35 18.37
CA LYS A 78 -27.52 18.10 18.82
C LYS A 78 -28.52 18.37 17.69
N ASN A 79 -28.04 18.50 16.46
CA ASN A 79 -28.86 18.82 15.28
C ASN A 79 -29.21 17.56 14.45
N ARG A 80 -29.78 16.54 15.11
CA ARG A 80 -30.25 15.30 14.42
C ARG A 80 -31.29 15.59 13.33
N TRP A 81 -32.01 16.70 13.44
CA TRP A 81 -33.02 17.11 12.45
C TRP A 81 -32.38 17.42 11.09
N LEU A 82 -31.21 18.07 11.03
CA LEU A 82 -30.49 18.35 9.78
C LEU A 82 -30.07 17.06 9.08
N GLN A 83 -29.60 16.07 9.84
CA GLN A 83 -29.29 14.75 9.32
C GLN A 83 -30.54 14.07 8.74
N ARG A 84 -31.67 14.13 9.45
CA ARG A 84 -32.95 13.56 8.96
C ARG A 84 -33.41 14.26 7.69
N LEU A 85 -33.30 15.59 7.63
CA LEU A 85 -33.64 16.38 6.44
C LEU A 85 -32.77 16.00 5.24
N GLN A 86 -31.45 15.82 5.44
CA GLN A 86 -30.54 15.39 4.38
C GLN A 86 -30.94 14.01 3.82
N LEU A 87 -31.26 13.05 4.70
CA LEU A 87 -31.71 11.72 4.28
C LEU A 87 -33.07 11.78 3.57
N LEU A 88 -33.99 12.61 4.05
CA LEU A 88 -35.31 12.80 3.42
C LEU A 88 -35.18 13.41 2.02
N LYS A 89 -34.33 14.44 1.84
CA LYS A 89 -34.05 15.04 0.52
C LYS A 89 -33.55 13.98 -0.47
N LEU A 90 -32.64 13.11 -0.04
CA LEU A 90 -32.13 12.01 -0.86
C LEU A 90 -33.22 10.99 -1.22
N GLN A 91 -34.11 10.67 -0.28
CA GLN A 91 -35.26 9.78 -0.54
C GLN A 91 -36.24 10.39 -1.54
N LEU A 92 -36.47 11.71 -1.46
CA LEU A 92 -37.27 12.48 -2.42
C LEU A 92 -36.58 12.69 -3.78
N GLY A 93 -35.38 12.13 -3.98
CA GLY A 93 -34.68 12.14 -5.26
C GLY A 93 -33.83 13.39 -5.51
N TRP A 94 -33.60 14.22 -4.50
CA TRP A 94 -32.71 15.39 -4.64
C TRP A 94 -31.27 14.91 -4.80
N LYS A 95 -30.53 15.55 -5.71
CA LYS A 95 -29.11 15.24 -5.91
C LYS A 95 -28.30 15.75 -4.71
N PRO A 96 -27.42 14.92 -4.11
CA PRO A 96 -26.54 15.40 -3.05
C PRO A 96 -25.54 16.41 -3.60
N LEU A 97 -25.28 17.48 -2.84
CA LEU A 97 -24.11 18.34 -3.05
C LEU A 97 -22.80 17.64 -2.65
N THR A 98 -22.89 16.65 -1.76
CA THR A 98 -21.76 15.90 -1.22
C THR A 98 -22.01 14.40 -1.30
N PHE A 99 -21.07 13.65 -1.89
CA PHE A 99 -21.12 12.20 -1.88
C PHE A 99 -20.28 11.65 -0.73
N LEU A 100 -20.89 10.87 0.15
CA LEU A 100 -20.16 10.12 1.18
C LEU A 100 -19.82 8.74 0.62
N ILE A 101 -18.54 8.39 0.66
CA ILE A 101 -18.01 7.09 0.27
C ILE A 101 -17.63 6.35 1.56
N PRO A 102 -18.50 5.50 2.12
CA PRO A 102 -18.18 4.73 3.31
C PRO A 102 -17.38 3.47 2.97
N SER A 103 -16.70 2.92 3.97
CA SER A 103 -15.95 1.67 3.87
C SER A 103 -14.89 1.69 2.76
N CYS A 104 -14.02 2.68 2.76
CA CYS A 104 -12.94 2.82 1.76
C CYS A 104 -11.79 1.80 1.92
N ASN A 105 -11.80 1.00 2.98
CA ASN A 105 -10.74 0.02 3.28
C ASN A 105 -10.50 -1.04 2.18
N PRO A 106 -11.52 -1.58 1.48
CA PRO A 106 -11.34 -2.56 0.40
C PRO A 106 -10.84 -1.96 -0.94
N LEU A 107 -10.18 -0.80 -0.90
CA LEU A 107 -9.76 0.02 -2.04
C LEU A 107 -10.93 0.72 -2.78
N ILE A 108 -10.57 1.76 -3.52
CA ILE A 108 -11.45 2.49 -4.45
C ILE A 108 -10.78 2.46 -5.81
N GLU A 109 -11.51 2.01 -6.83
CA GLU A 109 -11.04 2.03 -8.21
C GLU A 109 -11.78 3.11 -9.02
N VAL A 110 -11.03 3.93 -9.76
CA VAL A 110 -11.57 5.03 -10.57
C VAL A 110 -11.18 4.82 -12.03
N MET A 111 -12.15 4.41 -12.84
CA MET A 111 -11.96 4.10 -14.26
C MET A 111 -12.40 5.25 -15.18
N GLY A 112 -11.73 5.41 -16.32
CA GLY A 112 -12.08 6.38 -17.36
C GLY A 112 -10.91 6.73 -18.27
N LYS A 113 -11.20 7.26 -19.47
CA LYS A 113 -10.16 7.67 -20.44
C LYS A 113 -9.29 8.83 -19.93
N SER A 114 -8.15 9.07 -20.58
CA SER A 114 -7.37 10.29 -20.31
C SER A 114 -8.22 11.55 -20.59
N GLY A 115 -8.05 12.60 -19.79
CA GLY A 115 -8.85 13.83 -19.90
C GLY A 115 -10.30 13.73 -19.42
N SER A 116 -10.79 12.58 -18.94
CA SER A 116 -12.19 12.43 -18.48
C SER A 116 -12.50 13.06 -17.12
N GLY A 117 -11.57 13.81 -16.54
CA GLY A 117 -11.76 14.48 -15.24
C GLY A 117 -11.50 13.64 -13.99
N LYS A 118 -11.06 12.37 -14.08
CA LYS A 118 -10.85 11.47 -12.91
C LYS A 118 -10.15 12.12 -11.72
N THR A 119 -9.05 12.81 -11.99
CA THR A 119 -8.24 13.51 -10.98
C THR A 119 -9.05 14.60 -10.29
N TYR A 120 -9.70 15.45 -11.08
CA TYR A 120 -10.47 16.58 -10.59
C TYR A 120 -11.77 16.18 -9.86
N SER A 121 -12.52 15.23 -10.43
CA SER A 121 -13.88 14.92 -9.96
C SER A 121 -13.95 13.86 -8.86
N VAL A 122 -12.91 13.03 -8.70
CA VAL A 122 -12.93 11.92 -7.73
C VAL A 122 -11.66 11.86 -6.91
N ILE A 123 -10.47 11.74 -7.52
CA ILE A 123 -9.24 11.47 -6.77
C ILE A 123 -8.87 12.62 -5.84
N ASN A 124 -8.75 13.85 -6.35
CA ASN A 124 -8.37 15.00 -5.52
C ASN A 124 -9.38 15.26 -4.40
N PRO A 125 -10.71 15.29 -4.63
CA PRO A 125 -11.67 15.44 -3.53
C PRO A 125 -11.54 14.37 -2.44
N LEU A 126 -11.28 13.11 -2.81
CA LEU A 126 -11.10 12.04 -1.83
C LEU A 126 -9.79 12.18 -1.03
N VAL A 127 -8.70 12.58 -1.69
CA VAL A 127 -7.44 12.85 -0.99
C VAL A 127 -7.57 14.08 -0.08
N MET A 128 -8.24 15.15 -0.53
CA MET A 128 -8.54 16.32 0.30
C MET A 128 -9.39 15.94 1.52
N SER A 129 -10.43 15.14 1.33
CA SER A 129 -11.22 14.58 2.42
C SER A 129 -10.36 13.78 3.40
N ALA A 130 -9.36 13.03 2.90
CA ALA A 130 -8.46 12.29 3.76
C ALA A 130 -7.52 13.21 4.56
N ILE A 131 -7.01 14.27 3.91
CA ILE A 131 -6.18 15.32 4.52
C ILE A 131 -6.93 16.05 5.63
N GLU A 132 -8.15 16.51 5.37
CA GLU A 132 -9.00 17.20 6.35
C GLU A 132 -9.29 16.33 7.58
N GLN A 133 -9.33 15.01 7.40
CA GLN A 133 -9.53 14.05 8.48
C GLN A 133 -8.27 13.73 9.28
N GLY A 134 -7.09 14.08 8.78
CA GLY A 134 -5.80 13.78 9.41
C GLY A 134 -5.26 12.38 9.13
N HIS A 135 -5.72 11.71 8.06
CA HIS A 135 -5.22 10.38 7.69
C HIS A 135 -3.79 10.45 7.11
N PRO A 136 -2.92 9.46 7.38
CA PRO A 136 -1.65 9.34 6.65
C PRO A 136 -1.91 9.20 5.15
N ILE A 137 -1.07 9.84 4.33
CA ILE A 137 -1.15 9.79 2.87
C ILE A 137 0.16 9.25 2.30
N LEU A 138 0.06 8.28 1.39
CA LEU A 138 1.12 7.89 0.49
C LEU A 138 0.61 8.17 -0.93
N LEU A 139 1.17 9.16 -1.59
CA LEU A 139 0.72 9.61 -2.91
C LEU A 139 1.73 9.19 -3.98
N TYR A 140 1.31 8.32 -4.89
CA TYR A 140 2.07 8.00 -6.09
C TYR A 140 1.67 8.94 -7.25
N GLU A 141 2.60 9.76 -7.72
CA GLU A 141 2.44 10.73 -8.80
C GLU A 141 3.24 10.29 -10.04
N ALA A 142 2.52 9.95 -11.10
CA ALA A 142 3.12 9.53 -12.38
C ALA A 142 2.97 10.57 -13.50
N LYS A 143 2.17 11.62 -13.30
CA LYS A 143 1.89 12.62 -14.34
C LYS A 143 2.82 13.82 -14.27
N ALA A 144 3.44 14.05 -13.11
CA ALA A 144 4.40 15.13 -12.95
C ALA A 144 5.55 15.00 -13.96
N ASP A 145 5.96 16.13 -14.53
CA ASP A 145 7.15 16.22 -15.37
C ASP A 145 8.44 16.28 -14.51
N SER A 146 9.56 16.47 -15.17
CA SER A 146 10.88 16.54 -14.54
C SER A 146 11.07 17.72 -13.58
N GLN A 147 10.19 18.71 -13.63
CA GLN A 147 10.15 19.86 -12.73
C GLN A 147 9.05 19.74 -11.67
N GLY A 148 8.37 18.58 -11.59
CA GLY A 148 7.24 18.36 -10.69
C GLY A 148 5.90 18.90 -11.21
N LYS A 149 5.86 19.50 -12.40
CA LYS A 149 4.67 20.20 -12.93
C LYS A 149 3.73 19.25 -13.68
N GLY A 150 2.47 19.66 -13.83
CA GLY A 150 1.47 18.90 -14.59
C GLY A 150 0.85 17.70 -13.86
N GLY A 151 1.28 17.45 -12.63
CA GLY A 151 0.66 16.50 -11.71
C GLY A 151 -0.41 17.12 -10.80
N GLN A 152 -0.90 16.32 -9.87
CA GLN A 152 -1.76 16.73 -8.74
C GLN A 152 -0.94 17.03 -7.48
N MET A 153 0.35 16.70 -7.47
CA MET A 153 1.25 16.84 -6.32
C MET A 153 1.31 18.27 -5.77
N ASP A 154 1.57 19.29 -6.60
CA ASP A 154 1.69 20.69 -6.14
C ASP A 154 0.46 21.16 -5.35
N PHE A 155 -0.73 20.86 -5.88
CA PHE A 155 -2.00 21.19 -5.25
C PHE A 155 -2.20 20.42 -3.93
N LEU A 156 -2.03 19.10 -3.96
CA LEU A 156 -2.31 18.24 -2.81
C LEU A 156 -1.30 18.46 -1.67
N ILE A 157 -0.01 18.65 -1.98
CA ILE A 157 1.03 18.94 -0.99
C ILE A 157 0.78 20.30 -0.34
N THR A 158 0.45 21.33 -1.13
CA THR A 158 0.12 22.65 -0.59
C THR A 158 -1.11 22.56 0.33
N TYR A 159 -2.11 21.79 -0.08
CA TYR A 159 -3.30 21.54 0.73
C TYR A 159 -2.98 20.79 2.03
N ALA A 160 -2.13 19.76 1.98
CA ALA A 160 -1.67 19.00 3.14
C ALA A 160 -0.88 19.88 4.13
N LYS A 161 0.08 20.66 3.62
CA LYS A 161 0.86 21.63 4.44
C LYS A 161 -0.05 22.60 5.16
N LYS A 162 -1.07 23.15 4.48
CA LYS A 162 -2.07 24.04 5.10
C LYS A 162 -2.83 23.37 6.26
N HIS A 163 -2.99 22.04 6.25
CA HIS A 163 -3.64 21.25 7.31
C HIS A 163 -2.67 20.73 8.39
N GLY A 164 -1.41 21.19 8.34
CA GLY A 164 -0.38 20.86 9.32
C GLY A 164 0.25 19.49 9.11
N TYR A 165 0.30 19.01 7.87
CA TYR A 165 1.02 17.78 7.54
C TYR A 165 2.53 18.02 7.47
N GLU A 166 3.28 17.05 7.99
CA GLU A 166 4.67 16.87 7.58
C GLU A 166 4.66 16.22 6.19
N VAL A 167 5.37 16.81 5.24
CA VAL A 167 5.39 16.34 3.85
C VAL A 167 6.81 16.04 3.47
N ASN A 168 7.02 14.83 2.97
CA ASN A 168 8.28 14.33 2.46
C ASN A 168 8.08 13.91 0.99
N ILE A 169 9.04 14.18 0.13
CA ILE A 169 8.93 13.88 -1.30
C ILE A 169 10.09 12.99 -1.71
N LEU A 170 9.80 11.73 -2.07
CA LEU A 170 10.79 10.85 -2.69
C LEU A 170 10.67 10.97 -4.21
N ALA A 171 11.64 11.66 -4.82
CA ALA A 171 11.72 11.90 -6.26
C ALA A 171 13.17 11.72 -6.74
N PRO A 172 13.68 10.47 -6.82
CA PRO A 172 15.07 10.19 -7.19
C PRO A 172 15.52 10.96 -8.44
N GLY A 173 16.72 11.52 -8.41
CA GLY A 173 17.20 12.42 -9.47
C GLY A 173 16.86 13.90 -9.29
N ARG A 174 16.04 14.28 -8.31
CA ARG A 174 15.64 15.67 -8.08
C ARG A 174 16.32 16.27 -6.84
N PRO A 175 16.68 17.58 -6.83
CA PRO A 175 17.34 18.22 -5.68
C PRO A 175 16.50 18.23 -4.39
N TYR A 176 15.18 18.20 -4.53
CA TYR A 176 14.23 18.19 -3.40
C TYR A 176 13.85 16.78 -2.94
N SER A 177 14.46 15.74 -3.52
CA SER A 177 14.19 14.37 -3.15
C SER A 177 14.72 14.09 -1.74
N CYS A 178 13.89 13.48 -0.94
CA CYS A 178 14.30 12.86 0.30
C CYS A 178 15.22 11.66 0.05
N THR A 179 15.87 11.21 1.11
CA THR A 179 16.74 10.04 1.14
C THR A 179 16.04 8.92 1.89
N ILE A 180 16.00 7.73 1.29
CA ILE A 180 15.54 6.49 1.90
C ILE A 180 16.62 5.44 1.68
N ASN A 181 17.34 5.12 2.74
CA ASN A 181 18.29 4.00 2.74
C ASN A 181 17.51 2.68 2.93
N PRO A 182 17.52 1.76 1.96
CA PRO A 182 16.78 0.50 2.07
C PRO A 182 17.17 -0.34 3.30
N LEU A 183 18.41 -0.18 3.80
CA LEU A 183 18.88 -0.89 5.00
C LEU A 183 18.13 -0.47 6.27
N ASP A 184 17.52 0.72 6.30
CA ASP A 184 16.83 1.22 7.48
C ASP A 184 15.47 0.54 7.71
N PHE A 185 14.92 -0.14 6.70
CA PHE A 185 13.74 -1.01 6.87
C PHE A 185 14.08 -2.30 7.64
N MET A 186 15.34 -2.73 7.61
CA MET A 186 15.80 -3.94 8.30
C MET A 186 16.09 -3.63 9.76
N LYS A 187 15.58 -4.47 10.67
CA LYS A 187 15.85 -4.32 12.11
C LYS A 187 17.34 -4.46 12.43
N ASP A 188 17.97 -5.49 11.87
CA ASP A 188 19.38 -5.84 12.04
C ASP A 188 19.84 -6.71 10.86
N TYR A 189 21.12 -7.08 10.80
CA TYR A 189 21.65 -7.91 9.72
C TYR A 189 21.06 -9.33 9.68
N GLN A 190 20.43 -9.79 10.77
CA GLN A 190 19.78 -11.10 10.87
C GLN A 190 18.33 -11.06 10.37
N ASP A 191 17.79 -9.88 10.03
CA ASP A 191 16.46 -9.69 9.43
C ASP A 191 16.41 -10.16 7.97
N ALA A 192 16.60 -11.46 7.82
CA ALA A 192 16.51 -12.24 6.61
C ALA A 192 15.16 -12.06 5.89
N THR A 193 14.09 -11.84 6.65
CA THR A 193 12.73 -11.68 6.12
C THR A 193 12.60 -10.34 5.41
N MET A 194 12.98 -9.23 6.05
CA MET A 194 12.91 -7.92 5.41
C MET A 194 13.91 -7.80 4.26
N ALA A 195 15.13 -8.32 4.41
CA ALA A 195 16.11 -8.36 3.34
C ALA A 195 15.58 -9.10 2.10
N LYS A 196 14.83 -10.19 2.30
CA LYS A 196 14.14 -10.90 1.23
C LYS A 196 13.04 -10.05 0.59
N ILE A 197 12.20 -9.40 1.38
CA ILE A 197 11.13 -8.54 0.86
C ILE A 197 11.72 -7.42 -0.01
N ILE A 198 12.80 -6.77 0.44
CA ILE A 198 13.51 -5.74 -0.33
C ILE A 198 14.05 -6.34 -1.63
N GLY A 199 14.82 -7.43 -1.56
CA GLY A 199 15.42 -8.08 -2.74
C GLY A 199 14.39 -8.55 -3.77
N ASP A 200 13.31 -9.20 -3.32
CA ASP A 200 12.22 -9.66 -4.18
C ASP A 200 11.47 -8.46 -4.80
N THR A 201 11.30 -7.36 -4.06
CA THR A 201 10.67 -6.12 -4.56
C THR A 201 11.54 -5.47 -5.63
N LEU A 202 12.85 -5.36 -5.40
CA LEU A 202 13.79 -4.84 -6.41
C LEU A 202 13.79 -5.72 -7.66
N HIS A 203 13.86 -7.04 -7.49
CA HIS A 203 13.83 -7.97 -8.61
C HIS A 203 12.53 -7.87 -9.42
N ALA A 204 11.37 -7.79 -8.75
CA ALA A 204 10.08 -7.70 -9.43
C ALA A 204 9.90 -6.38 -10.21
N ASN A 205 10.49 -5.28 -9.75
CA ASN A 205 10.33 -3.95 -10.36
C ASN A 205 11.44 -3.59 -11.36
N LEU A 206 12.66 -4.09 -11.16
CA LEU A 206 13.84 -3.73 -11.96
C LEU A 206 14.32 -4.85 -12.90
N GLY A 207 13.92 -6.11 -12.66
CA GLY A 207 14.45 -7.29 -13.36
C GLY A 207 14.06 -7.45 -14.84
N GLY A 208 13.64 -6.39 -15.52
CA GLY A 208 13.27 -6.39 -16.94
C GLY A 208 11.99 -7.16 -17.27
N LYS A 209 11.23 -6.69 -18.26
CA LYS A 209 10.02 -7.38 -18.78
C LYS A 209 10.31 -8.32 -19.96
N ASN A 210 11.57 -8.46 -20.37
CA ASN A 210 11.90 -9.19 -21.59
C ASN A 210 11.96 -10.71 -21.39
N ASP A 211 11.34 -11.38 -22.36
CA ASP A 211 11.14 -12.81 -22.50
C ASP A 211 12.42 -13.65 -22.35
N LYS A 212 12.25 -14.82 -21.75
CA LYS A 212 13.27 -15.79 -21.26
C LYS A 212 14.03 -15.31 -20.02
N LYS A 213 13.31 -15.25 -18.89
CA LYS A 213 13.96 -15.37 -17.58
C LYS A 213 14.76 -16.67 -17.57
N ASP A 214 16.08 -16.57 -17.46
CA ASP A 214 16.89 -17.71 -17.02
C ASP A 214 16.38 -18.10 -15.62
N GLY A 215 15.60 -19.19 -15.56
CA GLY A 215 14.88 -19.61 -14.35
C GLY A 215 15.81 -19.88 -13.15
N PHE A 216 17.12 -19.96 -13.40
CA PHE A 216 18.16 -20.15 -12.40
C PHE A 216 18.82 -18.84 -11.96
N PHE A 217 19.33 -18.02 -12.89
CA PHE A 217 20.16 -16.84 -12.55
C PHE A 217 19.38 -15.67 -11.97
N GLY A 218 18.13 -15.44 -12.39
CA GLY A 218 17.29 -14.39 -11.81
C GLY A 218 17.06 -14.57 -10.30
N PRO A 219 16.52 -15.73 -9.87
CA PRO A 219 16.34 -16.02 -8.44
C PRO A 219 17.65 -16.08 -7.65
N ALA A 220 18.73 -16.60 -8.25
CA ALA A 220 20.04 -16.65 -7.59
C ALA A 220 20.65 -15.24 -7.41
N GLY A 221 20.51 -14.37 -8.41
CA GLY A 221 20.92 -12.96 -8.33
C GLY A 221 20.13 -12.20 -7.25
N ALA A 222 18.81 -12.38 -7.16
CA ALA A 222 17.99 -11.79 -6.10
C ALA A 222 18.42 -12.24 -4.69
N ARG A 223 18.77 -13.53 -4.52
CA ARG A 223 19.34 -14.05 -3.27
C ARG A 223 20.69 -13.42 -2.94
N LEU A 224 21.54 -13.23 -3.95
CA LEU A 224 22.83 -12.57 -3.77
C LEU A 224 22.66 -11.09 -3.39
N VAL A 225 21.72 -10.37 -4.00
CA VAL A 225 21.36 -8.99 -3.57
C VAL A 225 20.94 -8.98 -2.10
N ARG A 226 20.07 -9.91 -1.68
CA ARG A 226 19.71 -10.07 -0.26
C ARG A 226 20.94 -10.29 0.62
N ALA A 227 21.87 -11.16 0.20
CA ALA A 227 23.09 -11.43 0.95
C ALA A 227 23.94 -10.16 1.13
N CYS A 228 24.08 -9.38 0.06
CA CYS A 228 24.78 -8.09 0.08
C CYS A 228 24.08 -7.04 0.96
N LEU A 229 22.75 -7.00 0.98
CA LEU A 229 21.99 -6.12 1.89
C LEU A 229 22.21 -6.51 3.37
N GLN A 230 22.17 -7.80 3.69
CA GLN A 230 22.46 -8.28 5.05
C GLN A 230 23.90 -7.97 5.45
N PHE A 231 24.86 -8.16 4.54
CA PHE A 231 26.25 -7.77 4.76
C PHE A 231 26.38 -6.26 5.01
N ALA A 232 25.81 -5.43 4.14
CA ALA A 232 25.84 -3.98 4.29
C ALA A 232 25.19 -3.53 5.61
N LYS A 233 24.08 -4.17 6.03
CA LYS A 233 23.46 -3.90 7.33
C LYS A 233 24.38 -4.24 8.50
N ALA A 234 25.13 -5.35 8.43
CA ALA A 234 26.11 -5.70 9.46
C ALA A 234 27.20 -4.62 9.56
N GLN A 235 27.73 -4.16 8.42
CA GLN A 235 28.70 -3.07 8.38
C GLN A 235 28.10 -1.74 8.86
N GLN A 236 26.81 -1.48 8.61
CA GLN A 236 26.11 -0.30 9.13
C GLN A 236 26.04 -0.33 10.65
N GLN A 237 25.76 -1.49 11.25
CA GLN A 237 25.67 -1.64 12.70
C GLN A 237 27.04 -1.58 13.39
N GLU A 238 28.09 -2.08 12.73
CA GLU A 238 29.44 -2.10 13.27
C GLU A 238 30.18 -0.75 13.10
N HIS A 239 30.01 -0.09 11.95
CA HIS A 239 30.81 1.08 11.57
C HIS A 239 29.98 2.35 11.34
N GLY A 240 28.65 2.27 11.32
CA GLY A 240 27.75 3.43 11.21
C GLY A 240 27.61 4.06 9.81
N VAL A 241 28.28 3.53 8.79
CA VAL A 241 28.47 4.23 7.49
C VAL A 241 28.04 3.44 6.25
N ALA A 242 27.29 2.34 6.38
CA ALA A 242 26.90 1.52 5.23
C ALA A 242 25.46 1.80 4.76
N ASP A 243 25.28 1.69 3.45
CA ASP A 243 24.04 1.89 2.71
C ASP A 243 24.00 0.99 1.46
N LEU A 244 23.11 1.29 0.51
CA LEU A 244 23.00 0.52 -0.73
C LEU A 244 24.31 0.49 -1.55
N ALA A 245 25.14 1.54 -1.51
CA ALA A 245 26.40 1.57 -2.23
C ALA A 245 27.41 0.56 -1.67
N MET A 246 27.37 0.26 -0.36
CA MET A 246 28.17 -0.82 0.23
C MET A 246 27.79 -2.19 -0.35
N ALA A 247 26.49 -2.46 -0.50
CA ALA A 247 26.02 -3.72 -1.09
C ALA A 247 26.56 -3.90 -2.52
N PHE A 248 26.60 -2.81 -3.31
CA PHE A 248 27.19 -2.82 -4.64
C PHE A 248 28.70 -2.98 -4.62
N ALA A 249 29.42 -2.23 -3.78
CA ALA A 249 30.87 -2.31 -3.70
C ALA A 249 31.35 -3.74 -3.42
N VAL A 250 30.61 -4.49 -2.59
CA VAL A 250 30.85 -5.92 -2.34
C VAL A 250 30.65 -6.75 -3.61
N LEU A 251 29.57 -6.53 -4.36
CA LEU A 251 29.32 -7.23 -5.62
C LEU A 251 30.41 -6.97 -6.68
N SER A 252 30.96 -5.76 -6.71
CA SER A 252 32.00 -5.36 -7.65
C SER A 252 33.39 -5.92 -7.32
N LEU A 253 33.57 -6.65 -6.20
CA LEU A 253 34.86 -7.25 -5.86
C LEU A 253 35.23 -8.36 -6.85
N SER A 254 36.47 -8.31 -7.36
CA SER A 254 37.03 -9.40 -8.15
C SER A 254 37.07 -10.70 -7.34
N ASP A 255 36.77 -11.84 -7.98
CA ASP A 255 36.79 -13.16 -7.34
C ASP A 255 35.99 -13.23 -6.02
N LEU A 256 34.88 -12.48 -5.91
CA LEU A 256 34.03 -12.43 -4.72
C LEU A 256 33.72 -13.82 -4.11
N PRO A 257 33.35 -14.86 -4.88
CA PRO A 257 33.08 -16.18 -4.31
C PRO A 257 34.26 -16.77 -3.52
N LYS A 258 35.49 -16.62 -4.05
CA LYS A 258 36.72 -17.11 -3.42
C LYS A 258 37.08 -16.29 -2.18
N ARG A 259 36.89 -14.97 -2.25
CA ARG A 259 37.09 -14.06 -1.10
C ARG A 259 36.16 -14.42 0.05
N LEU A 260 34.89 -14.73 -0.24
CA LEU A 260 33.91 -15.14 0.77
C LEU A 260 34.29 -16.47 1.43
N LEU A 261 34.76 -17.45 0.65
CA LEU A 261 35.26 -18.72 1.20
C LEU A 261 36.46 -18.50 2.13
N GLU A 262 37.40 -17.65 1.74
CA GLU A 262 38.57 -17.34 2.56
C GLU A 262 38.19 -16.58 3.84
N ALA A 263 37.29 -15.60 3.74
CA ALA A 263 36.75 -14.89 4.90
C ALA A 263 36.01 -15.83 5.86
N LYS A 264 35.29 -16.83 5.33
CA LYS A 264 34.63 -17.88 6.13
C LYS A 264 35.63 -18.73 6.88
N LYS A 265 36.74 -19.15 6.25
CA LYS A 265 37.83 -19.91 6.91
C LYS A 265 38.50 -19.11 8.03
N GLN A 266 38.66 -17.80 7.83
CA GLN A 266 39.30 -16.90 8.79
C GLN A 266 38.35 -16.44 9.91
N SER A 267 37.08 -16.90 9.94
CA SER A 267 36.06 -16.47 10.90
C SER A 267 35.86 -14.95 10.97
N LYS A 268 36.15 -14.23 9.87
CA LYS A 268 36.02 -12.76 9.77
C LYS A 268 34.62 -12.29 9.40
N PHE A 269 33.65 -13.20 9.40
CA PHE A 269 32.32 -12.96 8.88
C PHE A 269 31.28 -13.57 9.83
N PRO A 270 30.30 -12.82 10.37
CA PRO A 270 29.29 -13.39 11.26
C PRO A 270 28.50 -14.51 10.57
N PHE A 271 28.25 -15.62 11.27
CA PHE A 271 27.61 -16.82 10.70
C PHE A 271 26.31 -16.51 9.95
N TRP A 272 25.42 -15.71 10.54
CA TRP A 272 24.14 -15.36 9.91
C TRP A 272 24.25 -14.47 8.67
N SER A 273 25.38 -13.80 8.52
CA SER A 273 25.71 -13.06 7.30
C SER A 273 26.36 -13.97 6.26
N GLN A 274 27.00 -15.08 6.67
CA GLN A 274 27.56 -16.12 5.77
C GLN A 274 26.50 -16.90 5.03
N VAL A 275 25.44 -17.33 5.73
CA VAL A 275 24.42 -18.26 5.20
C VAL A 275 23.82 -17.79 3.86
N PRO A 276 23.43 -16.50 3.69
CA PRO A 276 22.93 -16.00 2.42
C PRO A 276 23.91 -16.13 1.23
N PHE A 277 25.22 -16.18 1.47
CA PHE A 277 26.25 -16.32 0.43
C PHE A 277 26.59 -17.77 0.08
N GLU A 278 26.03 -18.77 0.77
CA GLU A 278 26.42 -20.18 0.58
C GLU A 278 26.24 -20.69 -0.84
N GLN A 279 25.18 -20.25 -1.52
CA GLN A 279 24.96 -20.61 -2.93
C GLN A 279 26.04 -20.04 -3.85
N LEU A 280 26.55 -18.84 -3.57
CA LEU A 280 27.64 -18.26 -4.37
C LEU A 280 28.97 -18.94 -4.04
N MET A 281 29.22 -19.21 -2.75
CA MET A 281 30.43 -19.90 -2.28
C MET A 281 30.53 -21.33 -2.81
N SER A 282 29.41 -22.07 -2.94
CA SER A 282 29.43 -23.45 -3.43
C SER A 282 29.77 -23.58 -4.92
N VAL A 283 29.66 -22.50 -5.68
CA VAL A 283 29.99 -22.44 -7.11
C VAL A 283 31.25 -21.61 -7.39
N ALA A 284 32.11 -21.41 -6.39
CA ALA A 284 33.29 -20.56 -6.50
C ALA A 284 34.30 -21.01 -7.59
N ASP A 285 34.37 -22.32 -7.84
CA ASP A 285 35.24 -22.90 -8.87
C ASP A 285 34.53 -23.08 -10.23
N ALA A 286 33.22 -22.82 -10.29
CA ALA A 286 32.43 -22.87 -11.52
C ALA A 286 32.26 -21.44 -12.09
N ALA A 287 33.26 -20.97 -12.82
CA ALA A 287 33.29 -19.60 -13.36
C ALA A 287 32.03 -19.20 -14.17
N PRO A 288 31.47 -20.04 -15.06
CA PRO A 288 30.24 -19.68 -15.78
C PRO A 288 29.04 -19.49 -14.86
N THR A 289 28.91 -20.34 -13.83
CA THR A 289 27.78 -20.29 -12.90
C THR A 289 27.89 -19.13 -11.92
N SER A 290 29.06 -18.90 -11.33
CA SER A 290 29.31 -17.75 -10.45
C SER A 290 29.18 -16.43 -11.22
N GLY A 291 29.68 -16.37 -12.46
CA GLY A 291 29.54 -15.22 -13.34
C GLY A 291 28.07 -14.89 -13.66
N GLY A 292 27.26 -15.90 -13.99
CA GLY A 292 25.82 -15.69 -14.26
C GLY A 292 25.04 -15.18 -13.05
N ILE A 293 25.35 -15.66 -11.83
CA ILE A 293 24.72 -15.16 -10.60
C ILE A 293 25.15 -13.71 -10.30
N LEU A 294 26.44 -13.41 -10.45
CA LEU A 294 26.98 -12.07 -10.24
C LEU A 294 26.39 -11.07 -11.23
N GLY A 295 26.34 -11.41 -12.52
CA GLY A 295 25.72 -10.58 -13.56
C GLY A 295 24.26 -10.26 -13.23
N GLY A 296 23.46 -11.28 -12.91
CA GLY A 296 22.05 -11.06 -12.53
C GLY A 296 21.85 -10.21 -11.27
N ALA A 297 22.80 -10.20 -10.33
CA ALA A 297 22.76 -9.32 -9.17
C ALA A 297 23.21 -7.89 -9.49
N MET A 298 24.23 -7.73 -10.34
CA MET A 298 24.73 -6.43 -10.80
C MET A 298 23.66 -5.69 -11.60
N ASP A 299 22.99 -6.36 -12.54
CA ASP A 299 21.92 -5.77 -13.37
C ASP A 299 20.80 -5.15 -12.51
N LEU A 300 20.49 -5.78 -11.37
CA LEU A 300 19.46 -5.30 -10.45
C LEU A 300 19.88 -4.04 -9.68
N LEU A 301 21.13 -3.97 -9.22
CA LEU A 301 21.60 -2.84 -8.41
C LEU A 301 22.11 -1.68 -9.25
N GLU A 302 22.66 -1.93 -10.44
CA GLU A 302 23.19 -0.88 -11.33
C GLU A 302 22.15 0.21 -11.62
N SER A 303 20.89 -0.20 -11.86
CA SER A 303 19.77 0.71 -12.09
C SER A 303 19.50 1.67 -10.92
N LEU A 304 19.90 1.33 -9.69
CA LEU A 304 19.73 2.19 -8.50
C LEU A 304 20.95 3.07 -8.21
N LEU A 305 22.08 2.80 -8.88
CA LEU A 305 23.35 3.45 -8.63
C LEU A 305 23.69 4.53 -9.65
N GLU A 306 22.80 4.77 -10.61
CA GLU A 306 22.92 5.93 -11.50
C GLU A 306 23.20 7.19 -10.67
N PRO A 307 24.18 8.03 -11.03
CA PRO A 307 24.65 9.13 -10.18
C PRO A 307 23.54 10.09 -9.72
N ASN A 308 22.50 10.25 -10.53
CA ASN A 308 21.35 11.10 -10.22
C ASN A 308 20.41 10.45 -9.19
N LEU A 309 20.24 9.13 -9.23
CA LEU A 309 19.34 8.40 -8.35
C LEU A 309 19.99 8.04 -7.02
N LEU A 310 21.29 7.76 -7.04
CA LEU A 310 22.07 7.26 -5.91
C LEU A 310 21.88 8.09 -4.62
N LYS A 311 21.83 9.42 -4.75
CA LYS A 311 21.67 10.34 -3.60
C LYS A 311 20.38 10.13 -2.82
N SER A 312 19.34 9.58 -3.45
CA SER A 312 18.08 9.26 -2.77
C SER A 312 18.09 7.92 -2.04
N TYR A 313 19.14 7.10 -2.22
CA TYR A 313 19.25 5.76 -1.63
C TYR A 313 20.47 5.58 -0.71
N VAL A 314 21.37 6.56 -0.66
CA VAL A 314 22.65 6.56 0.07
C VAL A 314 22.60 7.59 1.20
N GLY A 315 23.16 7.24 2.36
CA GLY A 315 23.15 8.09 3.56
C GLY A 315 22.02 7.77 4.56
N GLN A 316 21.73 8.73 5.44
CA GLN A 316 20.71 8.58 6.49
C GLN A 316 19.31 8.83 5.93
N THR A 317 18.37 7.94 6.23
CA THR A 317 16.96 8.17 5.90
C THR A 317 16.44 9.43 6.59
N ASN A 318 15.85 10.35 5.82
CA ASN A 318 15.25 11.59 6.33
C ASN A 318 13.73 11.64 6.15
N THR A 319 13.10 10.50 5.84
CA THR A 319 11.65 10.36 5.78
C THR A 319 11.14 9.36 6.82
N PRO A 320 9.90 9.50 7.28
CA PRO A 320 9.29 8.50 8.14
C PRO A 320 9.07 7.17 7.39
N LEU A 321 9.73 6.10 7.86
CA LEU A 321 9.53 4.74 7.35
C LEU A 321 8.14 4.17 7.69
N MET A 322 7.52 4.69 8.75
CA MET A 322 6.18 4.34 9.21
C MET A 322 5.31 5.59 9.20
N LEU A 323 4.22 5.55 8.43
CA LEU A 323 3.32 6.70 8.31
C LEU A 323 2.50 6.90 9.58
N GLY A 324 2.72 8.04 10.24
CA GLY A 324 1.94 8.50 11.38
C GLY A 324 0.69 9.29 10.97
N LYS A 325 -0.11 9.71 11.95
CA LYS A 325 -1.19 10.67 11.68
C LYS A 325 -0.60 11.96 11.13
N LYS A 326 -1.26 12.55 10.13
CA LYS A 326 -0.81 13.79 9.46
C LYS A 326 0.61 13.73 8.86
N THR A 327 0.99 12.56 8.35
CA THR A 327 2.19 12.39 7.54
C THR A 327 1.80 12.18 6.08
N ASP A 328 2.44 12.90 5.17
CA ASP A 328 2.30 12.72 3.72
C ASP A 328 3.67 12.39 3.11
N VAL A 329 3.71 11.31 2.33
CA VAL A 329 4.87 10.96 1.50
C VAL A 329 4.42 10.97 0.04
N GLY A 330 4.91 11.96 -0.70
CA GLY A 330 4.76 12.01 -2.15
C GLY A 330 5.87 11.23 -2.83
N TYR A 331 5.51 10.37 -3.78
CA TYR A 331 6.46 9.72 -4.67
C TYR A 331 6.21 10.21 -6.10
N ALA A 332 7.20 10.86 -6.70
CA ALA A 332 7.12 11.31 -8.09
C ALA A 332 8.03 10.46 -8.96
N ASN A 333 7.45 9.79 -9.97
CA ASN A 333 8.22 9.00 -10.92
C ASN A 333 8.00 9.48 -12.34
N ARG A 334 9.05 10.10 -12.89
CA ARG A 334 9.29 10.26 -14.31
C ARG A 334 10.73 10.71 -14.49
N TYR A 335 11.50 9.86 -15.16
CA TYR A 335 12.77 10.23 -15.77
C TYR A 335 12.55 11.45 -16.67
#